data_AF-A0A927TE35-F1
#
_entry.id   AF-A0A927TE35-F1
#
_cell.length_a   1.000
_cell.length_b   1.000
_cell.length_c   1.000
_cell.angle_alpha   90.00
_cell.angle_beta   90.00
_cell.angle_gamma   90.00
#
_symmetry.space_group_name_H-M   'P 1'
#
loop_
_entity.id
_entity.type
_entity.pdbx_description
1 polymer ?
#
loop_
_entity_poly.entity_id
_entity_poly.type
_entity_poly.pdbx_seq_one_letter_code
_entity_poly.pdbx_strand_id
1 'polypeptide(L)'
;MMKKAICAGIYLLLIIICCVLFTRYIHLYNAGNSYYNKGDYDSAISSYEKALYANPPKDKECSIRINLALAMVYSLGENFAAPENVENSLLTLNAARDVLLEDGCATEAGDGHNKTAEKLKEEIEKLIEQLEQQSSSSEENQEESSEENQSDEEDAREQDIKEQLQEIQEKAFEERQESLTLEEEFDSDFNFDLETPIW
;
A
#
# COMPACT_ATOMS: atom_id res chain seq x y z
N MET A 1 50.49 -5.98 -10.77
CA MET A 1 49.74 -4.73 -11.01
C MET A 1 48.39 -4.99 -11.69
N MET A 2 48.33 -5.79 -12.76
CA MET A 2 47.06 -6.16 -13.44
C MET A 2 45.92 -6.66 -12.53
N LYS A 3 46.20 -7.56 -11.57
CA LYS A 3 45.15 -8.12 -10.68
C LYS A 3 44.46 -7.05 -9.80
N LYS A 4 45.19 -6.01 -9.36
CA LYS A 4 44.62 -4.92 -8.54
C LYS A 4 43.71 -4.00 -9.37
N ALA A 5 44.09 -3.73 -10.63
CA ALA A 5 43.27 -2.94 -11.55
C ALA A 5 41.98 -3.68 -11.95
N ILE A 6 42.05 -5.01 -12.15
CA ILE A 6 40.86 -5.83 -12.42
C ILE A 6 39.92 -5.85 -11.21
N CYS A 7 40.43 -6.01 -9.98
CA CYS A 7 39.60 -5.92 -8.77
C CYS A 7 38.96 -4.53 -8.59
N ALA A 8 39.70 -3.45 -8.85
CA ALA A 8 39.16 -2.09 -8.77
C ALA A 8 38.06 -1.83 -9.82
N GLY A 9 38.23 -2.35 -11.04
CA GLY A 9 37.22 -2.27 -12.11
C GLY A 9 35.95 -3.06 -11.79
N ILE A 10 36.07 -4.26 -11.23
CA ILE A 10 34.91 -5.05 -10.78
C ILE A 10 34.18 -4.34 -9.64
N TYR A 11 34.91 -3.79 -8.67
CA TYR A 11 34.31 -3.05 -7.56
C TYR A 11 33.56 -1.79 -8.04
N LEU A 12 34.12 -1.03 -8.97
CA LEU A 12 33.45 0.13 -9.58
C LEU A 12 32.21 -0.28 -10.39
N LEU A 13 32.27 -1.38 -11.14
CA LEU A 13 31.12 -1.91 -11.87
C LEU A 13 30.01 -2.37 -10.92
N LEU A 14 30.35 -3.04 -9.82
CA LEU A 14 29.40 -3.45 -8.79
C LEU A 14 28.74 -2.24 -8.09
N ILE A 15 29.51 -1.17 -7.85
CA ILE A 15 28.96 0.09 -7.31
C ILE A 15 27.97 0.71 -8.30
N ILE A 16 28.32 0.79 -9.59
CA ILE A 16 27.43 1.37 -10.62
C ILE A 16 26.15 0.53 -10.76
N ILE A 17 26.26 -0.79 -10.78
CA ILE A 17 25.10 -1.69 -10.82
C ILE A 17 24.24 -1.50 -9.57
N CYS A 18 24.86 -1.39 -8.39
CA CYS A 18 24.15 -1.11 -7.14
C CYS A 18 23.40 0.23 -7.20
N CYS A 19 24.04 1.31 -7.69
CA CYS A 19 23.41 2.62 -7.84
C CYS A 19 22.24 2.62 -8.83
N VAL A 20 22.36 1.91 -9.96
CA VAL A 20 21.28 1.83 -10.97
C VAL A 20 20.10 1.00 -10.44
N LEU A 21 20.35 -0.07 -9.69
CA LEU A 21 19.27 -0.84 -9.06
C LEU A 21 18.60 -0.03 -7.94
N PHE A 22 19.38 0.71 -7.15
CA PHE A 22 18.87 1.54 -6.05
C PHE A 22 17.98 2.69 -6.52
N THR A 23 18.33 3.36 -7.61
CA THR A 23 17.51 4.46 -8.16
C THR A 23 16.19 3.98 -8.78
N ARG A 24 16.10 2.71 -9.17
CA ARG A 24 14.94 2.18 -9.89
C ARG A 24 13.69 2.08 -9.03
N TYR A 25 13.79 1.54 -7.81
CA TYR A 25 12.61 1.38 -6.95
C TYR A 25 12.07 2.75 -6.52
N ILE A 26 12.95 3.74 -6.25
CA ILE A 26 12.55 5.11 -5.86
C ILE A 26 11.69 5.74 -6.94
N HIS A 27 12.12 5.69 -8.20
CA HIS A 27 11.33 6.22 -9.31
C HIS A 27 9.95 5.54 -9.41
N LEU A 28 9.89 4.22 -9.24
CA LEU A 28 8.65 3.46 -9.32
C LEU A 28 7.71 3.75 -8.14
N TYR A 29 8.26 3.86 -6.93
CA TYR A 29 7.53 4.25 -5.73
C TYR A 29 6.94 5.67 -5.88
N ASN A 30 7.74 6.63 -6.35
CA ASN A 30 7.28 8.00 -6.59
C ASN A 30 6.24 8.09 -7.70
N ALA A 31 6.37 7.27 -8.75
CA ALA A 31 5.34 7.13 -9.78
C ALA A 31 4.04 6.60 -9.17
N GLY A 32 4.12 5.56 -8.34
CA GLY A 32 2.97 5.01 -7.61
C GLY A 32 2.28 6.08 -6.76
N ASN A 33 3.04 6.86 -6.00
CA ASN A 33 2.53 7.97 -5.21
C ASN A 33 1.84 9.03 -6.10
N SER A 34 2.42 9.35 -7.25
CA SER A 34 1.82 10.30 -8.20
C SER A 34 0.50 9.81 -8.77
N TYR A 35 0.41 8.53 -9.15
CA TYR A 35 -0.82 7.92 -9.66
C TYR A 35 -1.90 7.85 -8.58
N TYR A 36 -1.52 7.44 -7.38
CA TYR A 36 -2.42 7.40 -6.23
C TYR A 36 -3.04 8.77 -5.95
N ASN A 37 -2.22 9.83 -5.92
CA ASN A 37 -2.68 11.19 -5.66
C ASN A 37 -3.62 11.72 -6.76
N LYS A 38 -3.62 11.10 -7.95
CA LYS A 38 -4.54 11.41 -9.05
C LYS A 38 -5.81 10.56 -9.04
N GLY A 39 -5.93 9.61 -8.11
CA GLY A 39 -7.01 8.62 -8.09
C GLY A 39 -6.87 7.50 -9.13
N ASP A 40 -5.71 7.39 -9.80
CA ASP A 40 -5.42 6.31 -10.75
C ASP A 40 -4.80 5.13 -9.99
N TYR A 41 -5.66 4.43 -9.23
CA TYR A 41 -5.21 3.39 -8.31
C TYR A 41 -4.64 2.18 -9.03
N ASP A 42 -5.16 1.82 -10.21
CA ASP A 42 -4.61 0.72 -11.02
C ASP A 42 -3.14 0.97 -11.43
N SER A 43 -2.84 2.19 -11.88
CA SER A 43 -1.47 2.58 -12.23
C SER A 43 -0.58 2.69 -10.98
N ALA A 44 -1.15 3.07 -9.84
CA ALA A 44 -0.46 3.10 -8.56
C ALA A 44 -0.04 1.70 -8.12
N ILE A 45 -0.99 0.74 -8.10
CA ILE A 45 -0.77 -0.68 -7.79
C ILE A 45 0.38 -1.22 -8.65
N SER A 46 0.27 -1.08 -9.98
CA SER A 46 1.31 -1.59 -10.90
C SER A 46 2.68 -0.97 -10.65
N SER A 47 2.74 0.29 -10.22
CA SER A 47 4.00 0.98 -9.93
C SER A 47 4.62 0.50 -8.62
N TYR A 48 3.82 0.30 -7.58
CA TYR A 48 4.30 -0.24 -6.30
C TYR A 48 4.75 -1.70 -6.42
N GLU A 49 4.02 -2.55 -7.15
CA GLU A 49 4.46 -3.93 -7.45
C GLU A 49 5.82 -3.94 -8.15
N LYS A 50 6.01 -3.07 -9.15
CA LYS A 50 7.30 -2.93 -9.84
C LYS A 50 8.39 -2.40 -8.90
N ALA A 51 8.04 -1.53 -7.95
CA ALA A 51 8.98 -1.02 -6.95
C ALA A 51 9.46 -2.16 -6.03
N LEU A 52 8.55 -3.02 -5.56
CA LEU A 52 8.89 -4.24 -4.81
C LEU A 52 9.75 -5.19 -5.63
N TYR A 53 9.42 -5.41 -6.90
CA TYR A 53 10.21 -6.26 -7.81
C TYR A 53 11.64 -5.72 -8.06
N ALA A 54 11.86 -4.42 -7.87
CA ALA A 54 13.18 -3.81 -7.96
C ALA A 54 14.06 -4.09 -6.72
N ASN A 55 13.57 -4.87 -5.74
CA ASN A 55 14.23 -5.22 -4.49
C ASN A 55 14.66 -3.97 -3.70
N PRO A 56 13.69 -3.20 -3.16
CA PRO A 56 14.00 -2.04 -2.34
C PRO A 56 14.77 -2.47 -1.08
N PRO A 57 15.46 -1.53 -0.42
CA PRO A 57 16.01 -1.77 0.91
C PRO A 57 14.94 -2.26 1.87
N LYS A 58 15.33 -3.14 2.80
CA LYS A 58 14.41 -3.77 3.75
C LYS A 58 13.61 -2.75 4.58
N ASP A 59 14.24 -1.62 4.93
CA ASP A 59 13.61 -0.53 5.67
C ASP A 59 12.55 0.25 4.88
N LYS A 60 12.58 0.15 3.54
CA LYS A 60 11.61 0.81 2.63
C LYS A 60 10.52 -0.12 2.14
N GLU A 61 10.74 -1.43 2.22
CA GLU A 61 9.82 -2.44 1.71
C GLU A 61 8.41 -2.32 2.30
N CYS A 62 8.31 -2.20 3.64
CA CYS A 62 7.01 -2.06 4.29
C CYS A 62 6.27 -0.79 3.86
N SER A 63 6.96 0.33 3.67
CA SER A 63 6.32 1.57 3.17
C SER A 63 5.71 1.38 1.78
N ILE A 64 6.39 0.63 0.91
CA ILE A 64 5.86 0.31 -0.43
C ILE A 64 4.66 -0.64 -0.31
N ARG A 65 4.73 -1.67 0.55
CA ARG A 65 3.63 -2.62 0.79
C ARG A 65 2.39 -1.94 1.36
N ILE A 66 2.57 -1.03 2.33
CA ILE A 66 1.50 -0.19 2.88
C ILE A 66 0.82 0.60 1.76
N ASN A 67 1.61 1.30 0.93
CA ASN A 67 1.06 2.08 -0.17
C ASN A 67 0.35 1.23 -1.24
N LEU A 68 0.87 0.03 -1.51
CA LEU A 68 0.23 -0.95 -2.40
C LEU A 68 -1.11 -1.41 -1.83
N ALA A 69 -1.15 -1.88 -0.58
CA ALA A 69 -2.37 -2.32 0.09
C ALA A 69 -3.44 -1.21 0.09
N LEU A 70 -3.05 0.03 0.37
CA LEU A 70 -3.95 1.17 0.29
C LEU A 70 -4.46 1.40 -1.14
N ALA A 71 -3.58 1.38 -2.14
CA ALA A 71 -4.03 1.55 -3.52
C ALA A 71 -5.06 0.48 -3.93
N MET A 72 -4.88 -0.76 -3.47
CA MET A 72 -5.86 -1.84 -3.65
C MET A 72 -7.18 -1.53 -2.94
N VAL A 73 -7.13 -1.10 -1.68
CA VAL A 73 -8.31 -0.71 -0.89
C VAL A 73 -9.08 0.45 -1.55
N TYR A 74 -8.38 1.48 -2.03
CA TYR A 74 -8.99 2.61 -2.75
C TYR A 74 -9.56 2.22 -4.12
N SER A 75 -9.01 1.20 -4.79
CA SER A 75 -9.50 0.74 -6.09
C SER A 75 -10.92 0.15 -6.02
N LEU A 76 -11.40 -0.23 -4.83
CA LEU A 76 -12.74 -0.77 -4.62
C LEU A 76 -13.87 0.24 -4.92
N GLY A 77 -13.60 1.54 -4.82
CA GLY A 77 -14.59 2.60 -5.08
C GLY A 77 -15.75 2.62 -4.07
N GLU A 78 -16.79 3.40 -4.37
CA GLU A 78 -17.89 3.68 -3.43
C GLU A 78 -18.91 2.53 -3.28
N ASN A 79 -19.00 1.64 -4.27
CA ASN A 79 -20.00 0.56 -4.32
C ASN A 79 -19.45 -0.80 -3.86
N PHE A 80 -18.35 -0.81 -3.11
CA PHE A 80 -17.65 -2.03 -2.73
C PHE A 80 -18.48 -2.96 -1.82
N ALA A 81 -19.41 -2.39 -1.05
CA ALA A 81 -20.31 -3.11 -0.16
C ALA A 81 -21.62 -3.56 -0.83
N ALA A 82 -21.83 -3.22 -2.12
CA ALA A 82 -23.00 -3.69 -2.86
C ALA A 82 -22.95 -5.21 -3.04
N PRO A 83 -24.05 -5.97 -2.90
CA PRO A 83 -24.05 -7.44 -2.89
C PRO A 83 -23.32 -8.08 -4.06
N GLU A 84 -23.43 -7.52 -5.28
CA GLU A 84 -22.74 -8.01 -6.47
C GLU A 84 -21.21 -7.80 -6.47
N ASN A 85 -20.72 -6.88 -5.63
CA ASN A 85 -19.31 -6.53 -5.52
C ASN A 85 -18.63 -7.14 -4.28
N VAL A 86 -19.39 -7.56 -3.26
CA VAL A 86 -18.85 -8.06 -1.98
C VAL A 86 -17.80 -9.16 -2.18
N GLU A 87 -18.04 -10.13 -3.06
CA GLU A 87 -17.08 -11.21 -3.32
C GLU A 87 -15.74 -10.65 -3.83
N ASN A 88 -15.78 -9.74 -4.82
CA ASN A 88 -14.57 -9.13 -5.37
C ASN A 88 -13.89 -8.18 -4.35
N SER A 89 -14.67 -7.48 -3.54
CA SER A 89 -14.18 -6.64 -2.45
C SER A 89 -13.41 -7.46 -1.42
N LEU A 90 -13.98 -8.59 -0.98
CA LEU A 90 -13.31 -9.51 -0.06
C LEU A 90 -12.03 -10.08 -0.66
N LEU A 91 -12.02 -10.45 -1.94
CA LEU A 91 -10.81 -10.92 -2.63
C LEU A 91 -9.70 -9.85 -2.60
N THR A 92 -10.05 -8.61 -2.93
CA THR A 92 -9.08 -7.49 -2.95
C THR A 92 -8.58 -7.14 -1.55
N LEU A 93 -9.45 -7.12 -0.54
CA LEU A 93 -9.09 -6.84 0.84
C LEU A 93 -8.19 -7.93 1.43
N ASN A 94 -8.48 -9.21 1.16
CA ASN A 94 -7.61 -10.31 1.56
C ASN A 94 -6.24 -10.20 0.87
N ALA A 95 -6.20 -9.88 -0.42
CA ALA A 95 -4.93 -9.67 -1.11
C ALA A 95 -4.15 -8.47 -0.54
N ALA A 96 -4.82 -7.37 -0.17
CA ALA A 96 -4.20 -6.23 0.48
C ALA A 96 -3.65 -6.59 1.87
N ARG A 97 -4.38 -7.37 2.67
CA ARG A 97 -3.91 -7.93 3.95
C ARG A 97 -2.66 -8.78 3.73
N ASP A 98 -2.68 -9.69 2.76
CA ASP A 98 -1.57 -10.60 2.49
C ASP A 98 -0.28 -9.85 2.09
N VAL A 99 -0.41 -8.77 1.29
CA VAL A 99 0.70 -7.87 0.95
C VAL A 99 1.37 -7.28 2.21
N LEU A 100 0.60 -6.99 3.26
CA LEU A 100 1.11 -6.46 4.53
C LEU A 100 1.77 -7.54 5.40
N LEU A 101 1.32 -8.80 5.31
CA LEU A 101 1.91 -9.91 6.06
C LEU A 101 3.28 -10.36 5.50
N GLU A 102 3.53 -10.09 4.22
CA GLU A 102 4.79 -10.43 3.58
C GLU A 102 5.99 -9.74 4.24
N ASP A 103 7.12 -10.47 4.25
CA ASP A 103 8.40 -10.07 4.86
C ASP A 103 8.31 -9.63 6.34
N GLY A 104 7.19 -9.95 6.99
CA GLY A 104 6.90 -9.68 8.39
C GLY A 104 6.58 -8.22 8.70
N CYS A 105 6.20 -7.42 7.69
CA CYS A 105 5.79 -6.04 7.90
C CYS A 105 4.64 -5.97 8.92
N ALA A 106 3.64 -6.83 8.73
CA ALA A 106 2.64 -7.21 9.71
C ALA A 106 2.71 -8.71 10.02
N THR A 107 2.05 -9.17 11.10
CA THR A 107 1.91 -10.60 11.39
C THR A 107 0.53 -10.95 11.93
N GLU A 108 0.14 -12.23 11.80
CA GLU A 108 -1.07 -12.77 12.44
C GLU A 108 -1.06 -12.57 13.97
N ALA A 109 0.13 -12.52 14.59
CA ALA A 109 0.28 -12.36 16.03
C ALA A 109 0.27 -10.88 16.49
N GLY A 110 0.26 -9.91 15.57
CA GLY A 110 0.33 -8.49 15.89
C GLY A 110 1.72 -8.01 16.35
N ASP A 111 2.77 -8.76 16.03
CA ASP A 111 4.17 -8.49 16.41
C ASP A 111 5.08 -8.17 15.21
N GLY A 112 4.48 -7.76 14.08
CA GLY A 112 5.21 -7.32 12.90
C GLY A 112 6.11 -6.13 13.18
N HIS A 113 7.16 -6.02 12.37
CA HIS A 113 8.21 -5.02 12.61
C HIS A 113 7.82 -3.62 12.13
N ASN A 114 6.66 -3.46 11.48
CA ASN A 114 6.12 -2.17 11.08
C ASN A 114 4.73 -1.93 11.68
N LYS A 115 4.65 -0.99 12.63
CA LYS A 115 3.40 -0.68 13.35
C LYS A 115 2.29 -0.12 12.45
N THR A 116 2.64 0.61 11.39
CA THR A 116 1.65 1.11 10.42
C THR A 116 1.04 -0.06 9.67
N ALA A 117 1.88 -0.96 9.15
CA ALA A 117 1.39 -2.14 8.46
C ALA A 117 0.50 -2.99 9.37
N GLU A 118 0.87 -3.13 10.65
CA GLU A 118 0.09 -3.87 11.63
C GLU A 118 -1.31 -3.25 11.84
N LYS A 119 -1.38 -1.95 12.07
CA LYS A 119 -2.65 -1.24 12.25
C LYS A 119 -3.52 -1.31 11.00
N LEU A 120 -2.92 -1.08 9.82
CA LEU A 120 -3.64 -1.13 8.55
C LEU A 120 -4.19 -2.54 8.30
N LYS A 121 -3.42 -3.59 8.63
CA LYS A 121 -3.88 -4.98 8.56
C LYS A 121 -5.09 -5.20 9.48
N GLU A 122 -5.03 -4.76 10.74
CA GLU A 122 -6.15 -4.87 11.68
C GLU A 122 -7.40 -4.13 11.19
N GLU A 123 -7.25 -2.93 10.62
CA GLU A 123 -8.37 -2.17 10.06
C GLU A 123 -8.98 -2.88 8.82
N ILE A 124 -8.15 -3.46 7.95
CA ILE A 124 -8.62 -4.27 6.81
C ILE A 124 -9.34 -5.54 7.29
N GLU A 125 -8.82 -6.24 8.29
CA GLU A 125 -9.44 -7.45 8.85
C GLU A 125 -10.82 -7.16 9.44
N LYS A 126 -10.96 -6.04 10.16
CA LYS A 126 -12.24 -5.58 10.68
C LYS A 126 -13.24 -5.32 9.56
N LEU A 127 -12.80 -4.68 8.46
CA LEU A 127 -13.64 -4.43 7.29
C LEU A 127 -14.06 -5.72 6.59
N ILE A 128 -13.15 -6.70 6.46
CA ILE A 128 -13.44 -8.03 5.93
C ILE A 128 -14.54 -8.71 6.78
N GLU A 129 -14.39 -8.71 8.10
CA GLU A 129 -15.36 -9.33 9.01
C GLU A 129 -16.77 -8.71 8.85
N GLN A 130 -16.86 -7.38 8.71
CA GLN A 130 -18.13 -6.70 8.49
C GLN A 130 -18.79 -7.08 7.15
N LEU A 131 -18.02 -7.15 6.07
CA LEU A 131 -18.52 -7.54 4.75
C LEU A 131 -18.96 -9.01 4.71
N GLU A 132 -18.23 -9.91 5.39
CA GLU A 132 -18.61 -11.31 5.52
C GLU A 132 -19.94 -11.47 6.29
N GLN A 133 -20.10 -10.74 7.40
CA GLN A 133 -21.35 -10.74 8.17
C GLN A 133 -22.53 -10.26 7.33
N GLN A 134 -22.34 -9.19 6.53
CA GLN A 134 -23.36 -8.70 5.61
C GLN A 134 -23.80 -9.80 4.62
N SER A 135 -22.83 -10.48 3.98
CA SER A 135 -23.12 -11.55 3.00
C SER A 135 -23.92 -12.71 3.62
N SER A 136 -23.59 -13.12 4.85
CA SER A 136 -24.27 -14.22 5.54
C SER A 136 -25.72 -13.88 5.92
N SER A 137 -26.01 -12.60 6.21
CA SER A 137 -27.36 -12.13 6.54
C SER A 137 -28.30 -11.99 5.33
N SER A 138 -27.74 -11.89 4.11
CA SER A 138 -28.52 -11.81 2.87
C SER A 138 -29.01 -13.18 2.37
N GLU A 139 -28.38 -14.29 2.79
CA GLU A 139 -28.76 -15.64 2.38
C GLU A 139 -29.92 -16.25 3.21
N GLU A 140 -30.11 -15.82 4.46
CA GLU A 140 -31.19 -16.34 5.34
C GLU A 140 -32.57 -15.70 5.09
N ASN A 141 -32.66 -14.56 4.40
CA ASN A 141 -33.91 -13.78 4.24
C ASN A 141 -34.73 -14.10 2.99
N GLN A 142 -34.55 -15.27 2.34
CA GLN A 142 -35.41 -15.70 1.23
C GLN A 142 -36.80 -16.20 1.67
N GLU A 143 -37.12 -16.26 2.97
CA GLU A 143 -38.46 -16.60 3.46
C GLU A 143 -39.02 -15.54 4.43
N GLU A 144 -39.87 -14.64 3.87
CA GLU A 144 -40.90 -13.79 4.49
C GLU A 144 -40.50 -12.82 5.63
N SER A 145 -40.37 -11.50 5.35
CA SER A 145 -41.30 -10.42 5.84
C SER A 145 -40.73 -8.98 5.84
N SER A 146 -41.57 -8.03 5.38
CA SER A 146 -41.54 -6.54 5.50
C SER A 146 -40.34 -5.73 4.99
N GLU A 147 -40.45 -5.28 3.74
CA GLU A 147 -39.50 -4.47 2.96
C GLU A 147 -39.13 -3.07 3.53
N GLU A 148 -39.81 -2.55 4.56
CA GLU A 148 -39.58 -1.17 5.06
C GLU A 148 -38.65 -1.06 6.29
N ASN A 149 -38.42 -2.12 7.08
CA ASN A 149 -37.50 -2.09 8.23
C ASN A 149 -36.11 -2.68 7.91
N GLN A 150 -35.98 -3.44 6.83
CA GLN A 150 -34.72 -4.04 6.39
C GLN A 150 -33.81 -3.01 5.67
N SER A 151 -34.40 -2.08 4.92
CA SER A 151 -33.64 -1.05 4.18
C SER A 151 -32.88 -0.11 5.10
N ASP A 152 -33.50 0.32 6.21
CA ASP A 152 -32.90 1.30 7.11
C ASP A 152 -31.72 0.71 7.91
N GLU A 153 -31.75 -0.59 8.23
CA GLU A 153 -30.65 -1.30 8.90
C GLU A 153 -29.52 -1.70 7.95
N GLU A 154 -29.83 -1.99 6.68
CA GLU A 154 -28.81 -2.21 5.63
C GLU A 154 -28.10 -0.90 5.26
N ASP A 155 -28.84 0.19 5.05
CA ASP A 155 -28.27 1.51 4.74
C ASP A 155 -27.35 2.02 5.87
N ALA A 156 -27.75 1.82 7.14
CA ALA A 156 -26.93 2.23 8.29
C ALA A 156 -25.62 1.43 8.40
N ARG A 157 -25.65 0.12 8.09
CA ARG A 157 -24.45 -0.74 8.08
C ARG A 157 -23.52 -0.40 6.92
N GLU A 158 -24.08 -0.16 5.74
CA GLU A 158 -23.31 0.28 4.57
C GLU A 158 -22.60 1.62 4.85
N GLN A 159 -23.26 2.54 5.56
CA GLN A 159 -22.66 3.81 5.94
C GLN A 159 -21.50 3.66 6.94
N ASP A 160 -21.63 2.84 7.99
CA ASP A 160 -20.54 2.55 8.93
C ASP A 160 -19.31 1.96 8.22
N ILE A 161 -19.54 1.01 7.30
CA ILE A 161 -18.51 0.37 6.49
C ILE A 161 -17.79 1.39 5.59
N LYS A 162 -18.53 2.33 4.98
CA LYS A 162 -17.97 3.43 4.19
C LYS A 162 -17.14 4.40 5.03
N GLU A 163 -17.58 4.74 6.23
CA GLU A 163 -16.85 5.61 7.16
C GLU A 163 -15.52 4.97 7.58
N GLN A 164 -15.51 3.67 7.89
CA GLN A 164 -14.27 2.95 8.23
C GLN A 164 -13.27 2.92 7.08
N LEU A 165 -13.75 2.71 5.85
CA LEU A 165 -12.91 2.80 4.67
C LEU A 165 -12.28 4.20 4.58
N GLN A 166 -13.06 5.26 4.74
CA GLN A 166 -12.54 6.64 4.71
C GLN A 166 -11.51 6.92 5.81
N GLU A 167 -11.68 6.34 7.01
CA GLU A 167 -10.72 6.50 8.11
C GLU A 167 -9.36 5.85 7.79
N ILE A 168 -9.36 4.62 7.25
CA ILE A 168 -8.15 3.92 6.77
C ILE A 168 -7.41 4.79 5.75
N GLN A 169 -8.20 5.34 4.83
CA GLN A 169 -7.75 6.18 3.73
C GLN A 169 -7.09 7.49 4.21
N GLU A 170 -7.70 8.18 5.16
CA GLU A 170 -7.21 9.46 5.70
C GLU A 170 -5.93 9.29 6.51
N LYS A 171 -5.91 8.38 7.49
CA LYS A 171 -4.73 8.15 8.35
C LYS A 171 -3.48 7.80 7.54
N ALA A 172 -3.66 6.98 6.52
CA ALA A 172 -2.53 6.56 5.70
C ALA A 172 -2.02 7.67 4.76
N PHE A 173 -2.88 8.60 4.35
CA PHE A 173 -2.47 9.79 3.62
C PHE A 173 -1.60 10.72 4.48
N GLU A 174 -1.95 10.89 5.76
CA GLU A 174 -1.16 11.68 6.72
C GLU A 174 0.24 11.08 6.92
N GLU A 175 0.32 9.77 7.18
CA GLU A 175 1.60 9.07 7.37
C GLU A 175 2.47 9.13 6.10
N ARG A 176 1.85 9.07 4.92
CA ARG A 176 2.56 9.24 3.65
C ARG A 176 3.10 10.67 3.49
N GLN A 177 2.32 11.70 3.80
CA GLN A 177 2.79 13.08 3.71
C GLN A 177 4.00 13.30 4.62
N GLU A 178 3.97 12.79 5.84
CA GLU A 178 5.10 12.88 6.76
C GLU A 178 6.35 12.20 6.15
N SER A 179 6.20 11.00 5.57
CA SER A 179 7.32 10.29 4.93
C SER A 179 7.92 11.04 3.73
N LEU A 180 7.07 11.66 2.90
CA LEU A 180 7.50 12.43 1.73
C LEU A 180 8.23 13.70 2.15
N THR A 181 7.76 14.38 3.19
CA THR A 181 8.45 15.57 3.70
C THR A 181 9.85 15.26 4.21
N LEU A 182 10.04 14.07 4.82
CA LEU A 182 11.36 13.62 5.29
C LEU A 182 12.29 13.20 4.14
N GLU A 183 11.76 12.63 3.06
CA GLU A 183 12.55 12.27 1.87
C GLU A 183 12.96 13.50 1.04
N GLU A 184 12.10 14.50 0.90
CA GLU A 184 12.45 15.78 0.26
C GLU A 184 13.56 16.53 1.03
N GLU A 185 13.53 16.46 2.36
CA GLU A 185 14.58 17.02 3.21
C GLU A 185 15.92 16.28 2.99
N PHE A 186 15.89 14.95 2.83
CA PHE A 186 17.08 14.15 2.55
C PHE A 186 17.64 14.34 1.12
N ASP A 187 16.80 14.49 0.10
CA ASP A 187 17.23 14.76 -1.28
C ASP A 187 17.84 16.17 -1.43
N SER A 188 17.44 17.12 -0.58
CA SER A 188 18.04 18.46 -0.54
C SER A 188 19.50 18.45 -0.06
N ASP A 189 19.89 17.48 0.78
CA ASP A 189 21.26 17.27 1.25
C ASP A 189 22.15 16.54 0.21
N PHE A 190 21.55 15.85 -0.77
CA PHE A 190 22.24 15.21 -1.89
C PHE A 190 22.36 16.11 -3.13
N ASN A 191 22.04 17.41 -3.01
CA ASN A 191 22.42 18.39 -4.01
C ASN A 191 23.94 18.63 -3.94
N PHE A 192 24.71 17.70 -4.51
CA PHE A 192 26.13 17.89 -4.76
C PHE A 192 26.28 19.12 -5.65
N ASP A 193 26.65 20.25 -5.04
CA ASP A 193 27.02 21.48 -5.73
C ASP A 193 28.03 21.17 -6.84
N LEU A 194 27.52 21.05 -8.07
CA LEU A 194 28.33 20.93 -9.29
C LEU A 194 29.00 22.27 -9.67
N GLU A 195 28.99 23.25 -8.77
CA GLU A 195 29.58 24.58 -8.97
C GLU A 195 30.85 24.82 -8.13
N THR A 196 31.63 23.79 -7.81
CA THR A 196 33.03 24.02 -7.38
C THR A 196 33.96 23.94 -8.59
N PRO A 197 34.42 25.08 -9.15
CA PRO A 197 35.38 25.04 -10.23
C PRO A 197 36.72 24.53 -9.69
N ILE A 198 37.22 23.46 -10.31
CA ILE A 198 38.55 22.92 -10.05
C ILE A 198 39.57 23.98 -10.52
N TRP A 199 40.18 24.69 -9.56
CA TRP A 199 41.42 25.44 -9.75
C TRP A 199 42.49 24.86 -8.84
#